data_AF-A0A1S3DI16-F1
#
_entry.id   AF-A0A1S3DI16-F1
#
_cell.length_a   1.000
_cell.length_b   1.000
_cell.length_c   1.000
_cell.angle_alpha   90.00
_cell.angle_beta   90.00
_cell.angle_gamma   90.00
#
_symmetry.space_group_name_H-M   'P 1'
#
loop_
_entity.id
_entity.type
_entity.pdbx_description
1 polymer ?
#
loop_
_entity_poly.entity_id
_entity_poly.type
_entity_poly.pdbx_seq_one_letter_code
_entity_poly.pdbx_strand_id
1 'polypeptide(L)'
;MMKMTGTTICGLLYEDGVILGADTRATMKDASGSSILIDHNCSKINRLSEKIYCCGAGSAADMKRLSGLVEANLECQFPKAHTDIPVICPVTMIKQTLYKYHGYLMCAFIIGGIDSAGGNQLFSIFQHGSSHGHKFCAMGTGLQPAMGILEAGWKENLSEKEGLTLMVDAIKAGILYDLGSGSKVDVTIIRKNGQVSSYKPYKVLSDRMPKCVQCIIPLGTTKVLSTQVIPIEKKPSEGKKRKHGIDDSGDGPRSKMLKSIQS
;
A
#
# COMPACT_ATOMS: atom_id res chain seq x y z
N MET A 1 13.84 -1.11 22.64
CA MET A 1 12.63 -1.98 22.53
C MET A 1 12.09 -1.86 21.11
N MET A 2 12.04 -2.97 20.38
CA MET A 2 11.71 -3.00 18.94
C MET A 2 10.21 -2.72 18.71
N LYS A 3 9.88 -1.72 17.89
CA LYS A 3 8.50 -1.34 17.56
C LYS A 3 8.10 -1.95 16.21
N MET A 4 7.68 -3.21 16.22
CA MET A 4 7.12 -3.87 15.05
C MET A 4 5.59 -3.76 15.04
N THR A 5 5.04 -3.58 13.83
CA THR A 5 3.59 -3.61 13.60
C THR A 5 3.15 -5.06 13.34
N GLY A 6 2.00 -5.46 13.87
CA GLY A 6 1.33 -6.69 13.49
C GLY A 6 0.77 -6.56 12.08
N THR A 7 0.95 -7.58 11.24
CA THR A 7 0.64 -7.51 9.81
C THR A 7 0.53 -8.90 9.19
N THR A 8 -0.40 -9.06 8.24
CA THR A 8 -0.44 -10.17 7.30
C THR A 8 -0.39 -9.61 5.88
N ILE A 9 0.67 -9.96 5.15
CA ILE A 9 0.77 -9.69 3.71
C ILE A 9 0.95 -11.01 2.96
N CYS A 10 0.36 -11.09 1.78
CA CYS A 10 0.43 -12.27 0.93
C CYS A 10 0.60 -11.87 -0.54
N GLY A 11 1.19 -12.76 -1.32
CA GLY A 11 1.29 -12.66 -2.76
C GLY A 11 1.11 -14.02 -3.40
N LEU A 12 0.50 -14.07 -4.57
CA LEU A 12 0.43 -15.29 -5.38
C LEU A 12 0.47 -14.97 -6.88
N LEU A 13 1.04 -15.89 -7.63
CA LEU A 13 0.99 -15.94 -9.08
C LEU A 13 -0.28 -16.67 -9.52
N TYR A 14 -0.92 -16.13 -10.56
CA TYR A 14 -2.00 -16.78 -11.29
C TYR A 14 -1.69 -16.74 -12.78
N GLU A 15 -2.50 -17.37 -13.62
CA GLU A 15 -2.21 -17.56 -15.05
C GLU A 15 -1.87 -16.24 -15.76
N ASP A 16 -2.66 -15.19 -15.52
CA ASP A 16 -2.56 -13.91 -16.23
C ASP A 16 -1.91 -12.79 -15.42
N GLY A 17 -1.28 -13.09 -14.29
CA GLY A 17 -0.56 -12.05 -13.54
C GLY A 17 -0.16 -12.40 -12.11
N VAL A 18 -0.14 -11.35 -11.29
CA VAL A 18 0.20 -11.42 -9.86
C VAL A 18 -0.91 -10.76 -9.03
N ILE A 19 -1.26 -11.36 -7.91
CA ILE A 19 -2.17 -10.77 -6.91
C ILE A 19 -1.38 -10.53 -5.63
N LEU A 20 -1.51 -9.33 -5.07
CA LEU A 20 -0.98 -8.94 -3.78
C LEU A 20 -2.11 -8.59 -2.84
N GLY A 21 -2.04 -9.08 -1.60
CA GLY A 21 -3.06 -8.86 -0.58
C GLY A 21 -2.44 -8.45 0.76
N ALA A 22 -3.14 -7.59 1.49
CA ALA A 22 -2.74 -7.15 2.82
C ALA A 22 -3.93 -6.83 3.71
N ASP A 23 -3.74 -6.99 5.03
CA ASP A 23 -4.67 -6.44 6.01
C ASP A 23 -4.42 -4.93 6.27
N THR A 24 -5.39 -4.23 6.85
CA THR A 24 -5.32 -2.77 7.05
C THR A 24 -5.05 -2.33 8.50
N ARG A 25 -4.81 -3.28 9.42
CA ARG A 25 -4.54 -2.97 10.83
C ARG A 25 -3.08 -2.52 11.02
N ALA A 26 -2.88 -1.44 11.77
CA ALA A 26 -1.56 -1.06 12.26
C ALA A 26 -1.55 -1.04 13.80
N THR A 27 -0.65 -1.81 14.41
CA THR A 27 -0.48 -1.88 15.85
C THR A 27 0.84 -1.24 16.29
N MET A 28 0.90 -0.78 17.54
CA MET A 28 2.13 -0.36 18.21
C MET A 28 2.20 -1.07 19.56
N LYS A 29 3.41 -1.40 20.03
CA LYS A 29 3.60 -1.84 21.41
C LYS A 29 3.73 -0.62 22.33
N ASP A 30 2.96 -0.60 23.40
CA ASP A 30 3.09 0.41 24.45
C ASP A 30 4.35 0.19 25.31
N ALA A 31 4.54 1.02 26.34
CA ALA A 31 5.66 0.88 27.27
C ALA A 31 5.60 -0.41 28.12
N SER A 32 4.41 -1.00 28.28
CA SER A 32 4.20 -2.27 28.99
C SER A 32 4.45 -3.51 28.11
N GLY A 33 4.64 -3.32 26.80
CA GLY A 33 4.81 -4.39 25.82
C GLY A 33 3.50 -4.92 25.23
N SER A 34 2.37 -4.35 25.63
CA SER A 34 1.03 -4.66 25.12
C SER A 34 0.81 -4.04 23.74
N SER A 35 0.24 -4.81 22.81
CA SER A 35 -0.10 -4.33 21.47
C SER A 35 -1.39 -3.51 21.50
N ILE A 36 -1.28 -2.24 21.12
CA ILE A 36 -2.41 -1.33 20.94
C ILE A 36 -2.68 -1.09 19.46
N LEU A 37 -3.95 -0.94 19.11
CA LEU A 37 -4.40 -0.62 17.76
C LEU A 37 -4.28 0.88 17.51
N ILE A 38 -3.50 1.28 16.51
CA ILE A 38 -3.27 2.69 16.17
C ILE A 38 -4.13 3.12 14.98
N ASP A 39 -4.21 2.27 13.96
CA ASP A 39 -4.99 2.55 12.76
C ASP A 39 -5.72 1.30 12.29
N HIS A 40 -6.98 1.50 11.88
CA HIS A 40 -7.82 0.47 11.29
C HIS A 40 -7.70 0.42 9.76
N ASN A 41 -7.18 1.46 9.12
CA ASN A 41 -7.20 1.66 7.67
C ASN A 41 -5.83 2.06 7.11
N CYS A 42 -4.79 1.35 7.52
CA CYS A 42 -3.42 1.55 7.04
C CYS A 42 -3.18 0.78 5.74
N SER A 43 -2.74 1.49 4.68
CA SER A 43 -2.39 0.87 3.40
C SER A 43 -0.97 0.30 3.43
N LYS A 44 -0.83 -1.02 3.28
CA LYS A 44 0.47 -1.72 3.28
C LYS A 44 1.02 -2.04 1.90
N ILE A 45 0.18 -1.91 0.87
CA ILE A 45 0.56 -2.07 -0.54
C ILE A 45 0.98 -0.72 -1.11
N ASN A 46 2.24 -0.62 -1.52
CA ASN A 46 2.84 0.57 -2.14
C ASN A 46 3.20 0.28 -3.60
N ARG A 47 3.08 1.32 -4.43
CA ARG A 47 3.52 1.30 -5.83
C ARG A 47 5.04 1.49 -5.88
N LEU A 48 5.74 0.73 -6.71
CA LEU A 48 7.15 0.98 -7.06
C LEU A 48 7.29 1.46 -8.50
N SER A 49 6.45 0.94 -9.40
CA SER A 49 6.32 1.35 -10.80
C SER A 49 4.88 1.08 -11.26
N GLU A 50 4.56 1.39 -12.52
CA GLU A 50 3.23 1.18 -13.10
C GLU A 50 2.81 -0.31 -13.07
N LYS A 51 3.74 -1.23 -13.32
CA LYS A 51 3.51 -2.69 -13.34
C LYS A 51 4.12 -3.44 -12.13
N ILE A 52 4.68 -2.72 -11.15
CA ILE A 52 5.39 -3.33 -10.00
C ILE A 52 4.91 -2.72 -8.69
N TYR A 53 4.46 -3.57 -7.78
CA TYR A 53 3.98 -3.18 -6.46
C TYR A 53 4.70 -3.99 -5.39
N CYS A 54 4.73 -3.43 -4.18
CA CYS A 54 5.28 -4.12 -3.02
C CYS A 54 4.32 -4.05 -1.82
N CYS A 55 4.33 -5.12 -1.04
CA CYS A 55 3.73 -5.16 0.28
C CYS A 55 4.84 -5.14 1.32
N GLY A 56 4.67 -4.33 2.37
CA GLY A 56 5.63 -4.25 3.47
C GLY A 56 5.12 -4.90 4.75
N ALA A 57 5.99 -5.64 5.44
CA ALA A 57 5.82 -6.03 6.85
C ALA A 57 7.01 -5.58 7.72
N GLY A 58 6.75 -5.24 9.00
CA GLY A 58 7.76 -4.80 9.97
C GLY A 58 7.56 -3.36 10.46
N SER A 59 8.63 -2.57 10.47
CA SER A 59 8.65 -1.16 10.85
C SER A 59 8.00 -0.29 9.77
N ALA A 60 6.85 0.30 10.08
CA ALA A 60 6.04 1.07 9.12
C ALA A 60 6.81 2.24 8.48
N ALA A 61 7.63 2.93 9.27
CA ALA A 61 8.41 4.06 8.81
C ALA A 61 9.51 3.64 7.82
N ASP A 62 10.27 2.60 8.16
CA ASP A 62 11.38 2.10 7.32
C ASP A 62 10.86 1.60 5.98
N MET A 63 9.73 0.87 6.01
CA MET A 63 9.08 0.37 4.80
C MET A 63 8.67 1.49 3.85
N LYS A 64 7.97 2.50 4.37
CA LYS A 64 7.47 3.62 3.56
C LYS A 64 8.61 4.47 2.99
N ARG A 65 9.67 4.67 3.78
CA ARG A 65 10.86 5.41 3.37
C ARG A 65 11.61 4.66 2.28
N LEU A 66 11.87 3.38 2.48
CA LEU A 66 12.62 2.56 1.53
C LEU A 66 11.85 2.35 0.24
N SER A 67 10.54 2.10 0.30
CA SER A 67 9.70 1.97 -0.90
C SER A 67 9.71 3.27 -1.73
N GLY A 68 9.57 4.44 -1.08
CA GLY A 68 9.61 5.72 -1.77
C GLY A 68 10.97 6.06 -2.37
N LEU A 69 12.06 5.66 -1.70
CA LEU A 69 13.42 5.81 -2.24
C LEU A 69 13.62 4.95 -3.49
N VAL A 70 13.15 3.70 -3.46
CA VAL A 70 13.26 2.77 -4.59
C VAL A 70 12.39 3.23 -5.75
N GLU A 71 11.15 3.67 -5.49
CA GLU A 71 10.26 4.27 -6.49
C GLU A 71 10.95 5.46 -7.19
N ALA A 72 11.51 6.40 -6.42
CA ALA A 72 12.23 7.55 -7.00
C ALA A 72 13.45 7.13 -7.84
N ASN A 73 14.24 6.17 -7.35
CA ASN A 73 15.41 5.68 -8.10
C ASN A 73 15.00 4.96 -9.39
N LEU A 74 13.89 4.20 -9.38
CA LEU A 74 13.36 3.56 -10.58
C LEU A 74 12.86 4.58 -11.60
N GLU A 75 12.14 5.62 -11.16
CA GLU A 75 11.66 6.69 -12.04
C GLU A 75 12.83 7.49 -12.65
N CYS A 76 13.93 7.67 -11.90
CA CYS A 76 15.15 8.29 -12.43
C CYS A 76 15.92 7.38 -13.41
N GLN A 77 16.02 6.08 -13.10
CA GLN A 77 16.77 5.13 -13.92
C GLN A 77 16.04 4.74 -15.20
N PHE A 78 14.70 4.69 -15.14
CA PHE A 78 13.83 4.32 -16.25
C PHE A 78 12.82 5.45 -16.52
N PRO A 79 13.22 6.49 -17.27
CA PRO A 79 12.31 7.53 -17.69
C PRO A 79 11.12 6.92 -18.47
N LYS A 80 9.92 7.45 -18.24
CA LYS A 80 8.62 6.93 -18.74
C LYS A 80 8.51 6.70 -20.26
N ALA A 81 9.50 7.12 -21.04
CA ALA A 81 9.41 7.11 -22.47
C ALA A 81 9.33 5.68 -23.04
N HIS A 82 10.23 4.73 -22.75
CA HIS A 82 10.28 3.49 -23.55
C HIS A 82 10.83 2.21 -22.89
N THR A 83 10.97 2.13 -21.57
CA THR A 83 11.61 0.95 -20.95
C THR A 83 10.70 0.28 -19.91
N ASP A 84 10.30 -0.96 -20.19
CA ASP A 84 9.74 -1.83 -19.16
C ASP A 84 10.78 -2.06 -18.06
N ILE A 85 10.36 -1.93 -16.80
CA ILE A 85 11.26 -2.09 -15.65
C ILE A 85 11.32 -3.57 -15.27
N PRO A 86 12.51 -4.19 -15.24
CA PRO A 86 12.64 -5.56 -14.77
C PRO A 86 12.32 -5.67 -13.28
N VAL A 87 11.51 -6.66 -12.86
CA VAL A 87 11.15 -6.86 -11.44
C VAL A 87 12.39 -7.12 -10.57
N ILE A 88 13.44 -7.69 -11.15
CA ILE A 88 14.71 -7.94 -10.45
C ILE A 88 15.44 -6.65 -10.04
N CYS A 89 15.18 -5.51 -10.71
CA CYS A 89 15.79 -4.22 -10.40
C CYS A 89 15.39 -3.71 -8.99
N PRO A 90 14.11 -3.49 -8.67
CA PRO A 90 13.70 -3.11 -7.32
C PRO A 90 14.11 -4.15 -6.26
N VAL A 91 14.04 -5.44 -6.59
CA VAL A 91 14.48 -6.53 -5.68
C VAL A 91 15.95 -6.35 -5.33
N THR A 92 16.79 -6.05 -6.31
CA THR A 92 18.23 -5.86 -6.12
C THR A 92 18.56 -4.57 -5.35
N MET A 93 17.85 -3.48 -5.63
CA MET A 93 18.01 -2.22 -4.87
C MET A 93 17.66 -2.41 -3.39
N ILE A 94 16.54 -3.07 -3.11
CA ILE A 94 16.07 -3.30 -1.74
C ILE A 94 17.02 -4.24 -1.00
N LYS A 95 17.39 -5.39 -1.60
CA LYS A 95 18.27 -6.37 -0.93
C LYS A 95 19.65 -5.80 -0.61
N GLN A 96 20.23 -5.02 -1.52
CA GLN A 96 21.53 -4.36 -1.30
C GLN A 96 21.44 -3.31 -0.20
N THR A 97 20.35 -2.52 -0.17
CA THR A 97 20.14 -1.52 0.87
C THR A 97 19.98 -2.20 2.24
N LEU A 98 19.14 -3.22 2.34
CA LEU A 98 18.94 -3.98 3.58
C LEU A 98 20.22 -4.63 4.09
N TYR A 99 20.98 -5.25 3.19
CA TYR A 99 22.26 -5.88 3.52
C TYR A 99 23.31 -4.85 4.00
N LYS A 100 23.37 -3.68 3.35
CA LYS A 100 24.26 -2.57 3.76
C LYS A 100 23.99 -2.10 5.20
N TYR A 101 22.73 -2.13 5.62
CA TYR A 101 22.35 -1.79 6.99
C TYR A 101 22.39 -3.00 7.93
N HIS A 102 22.93 -4.17 7.54
CA HIS A 102 23.14 -5.34 8.40
C HIS A 102 21.92 -5.74 9.27
N GLY A 103 20.70 -5.53 8.77
CA GLY A 103 19.48 -5.79 9.54
C GLY A 103 19.16 -4.76 10.63
N TYR A 104 19.67 -3.53 10.56
CA TYR A 104 19.16 -2.40 11.36
C TYR A 104 17.84 -1.87 10.80
N LEU A 105 17.62 -1.99 9.48
CA LEU A 105 16.33 -1.70 8.85
C LEU A 105 15.40 -2.90 9.03
N MET A 106 14.34 -2.71 9.82
CA MET A 106 13.39 -3.77 10.18
C MET A 106 12.22 -3.84 9.21
N CYS A 107 12.51 -4.07 7.94
CA CYS A 107 11.49 -4.19 6.90
C CYS A 107 11.67 -5.47 6.09
N ALA A 108 10.54 -6.10 5.81
CA ALA A 108 10.43 -7.23 4.90
C ALA A 108 9.44 -6.86 3.79
N PHE A 109 9.69 -7.34 2.58
CA PHE A 109 8.90 -7.00 1.41
C PHE A 109 8.45 -8.25 0.67
N ILE A 110 7.22 -8.19 0.16
CA ILE A 110 6.78 -9.03 -0.96
C ILE A 110 6.70 -8.10 -2.16
N ILE A 111 7.40 -8.42 -3.24
CA ILE A 111 7.41 -7.63 -4.48
C ILE A 111 6.77 -8.48 -5.57
N GLY A 112 5.71 -7.96 -6.17
CA GLY A 112 4.99 -8.58 -7.27
C GLY A 112 4.97 -7.64 -8.45
N GLY A 113 5.24 -8.18 -9.64
CA GLY A 113 5.19 -7.39 -10.85
C GLY A 113 5.25 -8.23 -12.11
N ILE A 114 5.09 -7.56 -13.23
CA ILE A 114 5.17 -8.17 -14.55
C ILE A 114 6.22 -7.41 -15.35
N ASP A 115 7.14 -8.18 -15.91
CA ASP A 115 8.24 -7.71 -16.75
C ASP A 115 8.18 -8.40 -18.12
N SER A 116 8.61 -7.70 -19.16
CA SER A 116 8.67 -8.24 -20.52
C SER A 116 9.73 -9.34 -20.68
N ALA A 117 10.82 -9.28 -19.93
CA ALA A 117 11.84 -10.34 -19.94
C ALA A 117 11.45 -11.53 -19.06
N GLY A 118 10.86 -11.24 -17.90
CA GLY A 118 10.67 -12.19 -16.81
C GLY A 118 9.27 -12.77 -16.64
N GLY A 119 8.28 -12.25 -17.36
CA GLY A 119 6.87 -12.59 -17.17
C GLY A 119 6.35 -12.17 -15.80
N ASN A 120 5.47 -12.98 -15.22
CA ASN A 120 4.89 -12.75 -13.90
C ASN A 120 5.89 -13.20 -12.82
N GLN A 121 6.33 -12.28 -11.96
CA GLN A 121 7.32 -12.58 -10.94
C GLN A 121 6.87 -12.12 -9.55
N LEU A 122 7.19 -12.94 -8.56
CA LEU A 122 6.90 -12.69 -7.15
C LEU A 122 8.14 -13.03 -6.32
N PHE A 123 8.62 -12.07 -5.54
CA PHE A 123 9.78 -12.21 -4.68
C PHE A 123 9.46 -11.85 -3.24
N SER A 124 10.05 -12.59 -2.31
CA SER A 124 10.12 -12.20 -0.90
C SER A 124 11.52 -11.67 -0.58
N ILE A 125 11.60 -10.65 0.28
CA ILE A 125 12.86 -10.11 0.79
C ILE A 125 12.75 -9.97 2.30
N PHE A 126 13.69 -10.58 3.02
CA PHE A 126 13.77 -10.50 4.48
C PHE A 126 14.71 -9.38 4.91
N GLN A 127 14.57 -8.96 6.17
CA GLN A 127 15.29 -7.83 6.78
C GLN A 127 16.83 -7.86 6.67
N HIS A 128 17.43 -9.04 6.52
CA HIS A 128 18.88 -9.20 6.35
C HIS A 128 19.36 -9.08 4.89
N GLY A 129 18.43 -8.88 3.94
CA GLY A 129 18.72 -8.80 2.51
C GLY A 129 18.71 -10.14 1.78
N SER A 130 18.25 -11.24 2.40
CA SER A 130 17.99 -12.49 1.68
C SER A 130 16.72 -12.36 0.83
N SER A 131 16.75 -12.88 -0.39
CA SER A 131 15.65 -12.79 -1.34
C SER A 131 15.37 -14.11 -2.03
N HIS A 132 14.09 -14.45 -2.21
CA HIS A 132 13.67 -15.71 -2.83
C HIS A 132 12.51 -15.48 -3.79
N GLY A 133 12.49 -16.21 -4.91
CA GLY A 133 11.38 -16.23 -5.86
C GLY A 133 10.35 -17.29 -5.45
N HIS A 134 9.06 -16.97 -5.57
CA HIS A 134 7.99 -17.87 -5.14
C HIS A 134 6.81 -17.89 -6.11
N LYS A 135 6.06 -18.99 -6.09
CA LYS A 135 4.72 -19.09 -6.72
C LYS A 135 3.65 -18.39 -5.87
N PHE A 136 3.78 -18.50 -4.55
CA PHE A 136 2.99 -17.79 -3.55
C PHE A 136 3.84 -17.56 -2.30
N CYS A 137 3.55 -16.53 -1.54
CA CYS A 137 4.26 -16.25 -0.29
C CYS A 137 3.36 -15.49 0.70
N ALA A 138 3.66 -15.64 1.98
CA ALA A 138 3.05 -14.90 3.07
C ALA A 138 4.13 -14.41 4.02
N MET A 139 3.98 -13.19 4.55
CA MET A 139 4.93 -12.56 5.46
C MET A 139 4.20 -11.76 6.54
N GLY A 140 4.89 -11.47 7.64
CA GLY A 140 4.37 -10.75 8.80
C GLY A 140 3.97 -11.67 9.95
N THR A 141 3.32 -11.12 10.98
CA THR A 141 2.93 -11.89 12.19
C THR A 141 1.89 -12.95 11.89
N GLY A 142 0.96 -12.70 10.95
CA GLY A 142 -0.06 -13.65 10.55
C GLY A 142 0.34 -14.55 9.38
N LEU A 143 1.64 -14.75 9.11
CA LEU A 143 2.10 -15.57 7.98
C LEU A 143 1.64 -17.03 8.08
N GLN A 144 1.63 -17.61 9.28
CA GLN A 144 1.34 -19.04 9.50
C GLN A 144 -0.07 -19.44 9.07
N PRO A 145 -1.15 -18.80 9.59
CA PRO A 145 -2.51 -19.13 9.16
C PRO A 145 -2.74 -18.82 7.67
N ALA A 146 -2.15 -17.74 7.15
CA ALA A 146 -2.25 -17.41 5.73
C ALA A 146 -1.58 -18.45 4.84
N MET A 147 -0.38 -18.92 5.22
CA MET A 147 0.35 -19.95 4.49
C MET A 147 -0.42 -21.27 4.44
N GLY A 148 -1.08 -21.67 5.53
CA GLY A 148 -1.90 -22.88 5.54
C GLY A 148 -3.02 -22.88 4.50
N ILE A 149 -3.65 -21.72 4.26
CA ILE A 149 -4.66 -21.57 3.20
C ILE A 149 -4.03 -21.54 1.81
N LEU A 150 -2.92 -20.82 1.64
CA LEU A 150 -2.23 -20.75 0.35
C LEU A 150 -1.74 -22.12 -0.10
N GLU A 151 -1.08 -22.89 0.76
CA GLU A 151 -0.60 -24.24 0.46
C GLU A 151 -1.76 -25.20 0.14
N ALA A 152 -2.90 -25.09 0.82
CA ALA A 152 -4.05 -25.96 0.59
C ALA A 152 -4.81 -25.64 -0.71
N GLY A 153 -4.85 -24.37 -1.12
CA GLY A 153 -5.70 -23.91 -2.23
C GLY A 153 -4.95 -23.54 -3.52
N TRP A 154 -3.63 -23.30 -3.45
CA TRP A 154 -2.88 -22.87 -4.63
C TRP A 154 -2.68 -24.04 -5.61
N LYS A 155 -2.94 -23.77 -6.89
CA LYS A 155 -2.72 -24.70 -8.01
C LYS A 155 -2.11 -23.95 -9.18
N GLU A 156 -1.43 -24.68 -10.06
CA GLU A 156 -0.97 -24.12 -11.33
C GLU A 156 -2.16 -23.67 -12.20
N ASN A 157 -1.97 -22.59 -12.95
CA ASN A 157 -2.99 -22.00 -13.84
C ASN A 157 -4.31 -21.64 -13.13
N LEU A 158 -4.22 -21.00 -11.97
CA LEU A 158 -5.37 -20.37 -11.33
C LEU A 158 -5.96 -19.27 -12.22
N SER A 159 -7.28 -19.25 -12.32
CA SER A 159 -7.99 -18.10 -12.89
C SER A 159 -7.92 -16.89 -11.94
N GLU A 160 -8.10 -15.68 -12.47
CA GLU A 160 -8.08 -14.45 -11.65
C GLU A 160 -9.09 -14.49 -10.49
N LYS A 161 -10.30 -15.00 -10.74
CA LYS A 161 -11.37 -15.06 -9.73
C LYS A 161 -11.05 -16.06 -8.62
N GLU A 162 -10.51 -17.24 -8.98
CA GLU A 162 -10.09 -18.24 -8.00
C GLU A 162 -8.90 -17.72 -7.18
N GLY A 163 -7.90 -17.12 -7.84
CA GLY A 163 -6.76 -16.51 -7.16
C GLY A 163 -7.16 -15.38 -6.21
N LEU A 164 -8.11 -14.54 -6.61
CA LEU A 164 -8.66 -13.48 -5.76
C LEU A 164 -9.38 -14.05 -4.54
N THR A 165 -10.19 -15.09 -4.71
CA THR A 165 -10.90 -15.76 -3.62
C THR A 165 -9.90 -16.37 -2.63
N LEU A 166 -8.90 -17.10 -3.15
CA LEU A 166 -7.83 -17.69 -2.36
C LEU A 166 -7.03 -16.65 -1.56
N MET A 167 -6.70 -15.52 -2.19
CA MET A 167 -6.00 -14.41 -1.53
C MET A 167 -6.82 -13.84 -0.37
N VAL A 168 -8.11 -13.62 -0.58
CA VAL A 168 -9.02 -13.07 0.43
C VAL A 168 -9.16 -14.05 1.61
N ASP A 169 -9.27 -15.34 1.33
CA ASP A 169 -9.36 -16.36 2.37
C ASP A 169 -8.06 -16.51 3.16
N ALA A 170 -6.89 -16.40 2.51
CA ALA A 170 -5.59 -16.40 3.17
C ALA A 170 -5.42 -15.20 4.12
N ILE A 171 -5.74 -13.98 3.66
CA ILE A 171 -5.70 -12.79 4.53
C ILE A 171 -6.77 -12.87 5.63
N LYS A 172 -7.96 -13.41 5.33
CA LYS A 172 -9.02 -13.62 6.34
C LYS A 172 -8.56 -14.57 7.44
N ALA A 173 -7.85 -15.64 7.10
CA ALA A 173 -7.27 -16.54 8.09
C ALA A 173 -6.23 -15.80 8.96
N GLY A 174 -5.36 -14.98 8.36
CA GLY A 174 -4.47 -14.08 9.10
C GLY A 174 -5.21 -13.17 10.06
N ILE A 175 -6.29 -12.53 9.60
CA ILE A 175 -7.10 -11.60 10.41
C ILE A 175 -7.80 -12.31 11.59
N LEU A 176 -8.27 -13.54 11.40
CA LEU A 176 -8.99 -14.27 12.44
C LEU A 176 -8.07 -14.92 13.47
N TYR A 177 -6.87 -15.34 13.07
CA TYR A 177 -5.96 -16.13 13.91
C TYR A 177 -4.69 -15.37 14.36
N ASP A 178 -4.43 -14.15 13.86
CA ASP A 178 -3.35 -13.27 14.35
C ASP A 178 -3.89 -12.00 14.99
N LEU A 179 -3.52 -11.76 16.26
CA LEU A 179 -3.90 -10.56 17.01
C LEU A 179 -3.36 -9.26 16.38
N GLY A 180 -2.20 -9.35 15.74
CA GLY A 180 -1.53 -8.23 15.08
C GLY A 180 -2.23 -7.76 13.81
N SER A 181 -3.06 -8.62 13.21
CA SER A 181 -3.68 -8.40 11.90
C SER A 181 -5.18 -8.15 12.03
N GLY A 182 -5.77 -7.39 11.10
CA GLY A 182 -7.23 -7.18 11.15
C GLY A 182 -7.83 -6.09 10.28
N SER A 183 -9.09 -5.80 10.60
CA SER A 183 -9.93 -4.77 9.97
C SER A 183 -10.43 -5.15 8.57
N LYS A 184 -9.76 -4.69 7.51
CA LYS A 184 -10.19 -4.86 6.12
C LYS A 184 -9.12 -5.60 5.32
N VAL A 185 -9.50 -6.09 4.16
CA VAL A 185 -8.62 -6.72 3.18
C VAL A 185 -8.45 -5.75 2.00
N ASP A 186 -7.21 -5.36 1.74
CA ASP A 186 -6.79 -4.64 0.54
C ASP A 186 -6.19 -5.63 -0.46
N VAL A 187 -6.53 -5.47 -1.74
CA VAL A 187 -6.02 -6.33 -2.81
C VAL A 187 -5.60 -5.49 -4.01
N THR A 188 -4.45 -5.82 -4.59
CA THR A 188 -3.98 -5.27 -5.86
C THR A 188 -3.73 -6.41 -6.85
N ILE A 189 -4.39 -6.34 -8.00
CA ILE A 189 -4.26 -7.29 -9.11
C ILE A 189 -3.45 -6.63 -10.20
N ILE A 190 -2.35 -7.27 -10.59
CA ILE A 190 -1.48 -6.86 -11.68
C ILE A 190 -1.70 -7.86 -12.82
N ARG A 191 -2.17 -7.39 -13.98
CA ARG A 191 -2.46 -8.23 -15.15
C ARG A 191 -1.38 -8.08 -16.23
N LYS A 192 -1.14 -9.14 -16.99
CA LYS A 192 -0.16 -9.17 -18.12
C LYS A 192 -0.38 -8.07 -19.15
N ASN A 193 -1.63 -7.64 -19.35
CA ASN A 193 -1.98 -6.53 -20.25
C ASN A 193 -1.53 -5.14 -19.74
N GLY A 194 -0.87 -5.07 -18.58
CA GLY A 194 -0.43 -3.82 -17.95
C GLY A 194 -1.51 -3.12 -17.11
N GLN A 195 -2.73 -3.65 -17.08
CA GLN A 195 -3.80 -3.09 -16.25
C GLN A 195 -3.59 -3.49 -14.79
N VAL A 196 -3.60 -2.49 -13.92
CA VAL A 196 -3.55 -2.70 -12.47
C VAL A 196 -4.86 -2.26 -11.84
N SER A 197 -5.46 -3.14 -11.05
CA SER A 197 -6.67 -2.86 -10.27
C SER A 197 -6.34 -2.93 -8.79
N SER A 198 -6.47 -1.81 -8.08
CA SER A 198 -6.29 -1.75 -6.63
C SER A 198 -7.63 -1.52 -5.94
N TYR A 199 -8.00 -2.42 -5.02
CA TYR A 199 -9.24 -2.37 -4.25
C TYR A 199 -8.91 -2.09 -2.78
N LYS A 200 -9.29 -0.90 -2.30
CA LYS A 200 -9.03 -0.41 -0.94
C LYS A 200 -10.30 0.22 -0.35
N PRO A 201 -11.16 -0.52 0.36
CA PRO A 201 -11.06 -1.95 0.69
C PRO A 201 -11.67 -2.87 -0.38
N TYR A 202 -11.21 -4.11 -0.45
CA TYR A 202 -11.88 -5.18 -1.20
C TYR A 202 -12.98 -5.85 -0.37
N LYS A 203 -12.67 -6.21 0.88
CA LYS A 203 -13.61 -6.86 1.81
C LYS A 203 -13.46 -6.30 3.21
N VAL A 204 -14.59 -6.01 3.84
CA VAL A 204 -14.65 -5.63 5.26
C VAL A 204 -15.07 -6.86 6.06
N LEU A 205 -14.27 -7.24 7.06
CA LEU A 205 -14.52 -8.45 7.86
C LEU A 205 -15.14 -8.13 9.22
N SER A 206 -14.82 -6.96 9.77
CA SER A 206 -15.33 -6.52 11.07
C SER A 206 -15.79 -5.08 10.96
N ASP A 207 -17.11 -4.89 10.94
CA ASP A 207 -17.72 -3.57 11.07
C ASP A 207 -17.87 -3.21 12.54
N ARG A 208 -17.69 -1.93 12.84
CA ARG A 208 -17.95 -1.41 14.19
C ARG A 208 -19.45 -1.45 14.42
N MET A 209 -19.88 -2.11 15.50
CA MET A 209 -21.28 -2.03 15.92
C MET A 209 -21.69 -0.57 16.14
N PRO A 210 -22.91 -0.18 15.76
CA PRO A 210 -23.41 1.15 16.04
C PRO A 210 -23.38 1.39 17.55
N LYS A 211 -23.00 2.60 17.96
CA LYS A 211 -23.02 2.96 19.38
C LYS A 211 -24.46 2.87 19.88
N CYS A 212 -24.70 2.06 20.90
CA CYS A 212 -26.03 1.92 21.52
C CYS A 212 -26.50 3.22 22.20
N VAL A 213 -25.55 4.07 22.62
CA VAL A 213 -25.83 5.36 23.25
C VAL A 213 -25.11 6.45 22.46
N GLN A 214 -25.86 7.44 22.02
CA GLN A 214 -25.29 8.67 21.47
C GLN A 214 -24.99 9.62 22.62
N CYS A 215 -23.72 9.75 23.01
CA CYS A 215 -23.28 10.75 23.97
C CYS A 215 -23.16 12.11 23.27
N ILE A 216 -24.29 12.74 22.96
CA ILE A 216 -24.33 14.12 22.48
C ILE A 216 -24.37 15.02 23.72
N ILE A 217 -23.26 15.66 24.02
CA ILE A 217 -23.14 16.60 25.13
C ILE A 217 -23.66 17.96 24.65
N PRO A 218 -24.65 18.59 25.32
CA PRO A 218 -25.14 19.91 24.94
C PRO A 218 -24.04 20.97 24.93
N LEU A 219 -24.16 21.95 24.02
CA LEU A 219 -23.28 23.12 23.99
C LEU A 219 -23.39 23.88 25.33
N GLY A 220 -22.26 24.35 25.86
CA GLY A 220 -22.21 25.04 27.16
C GLY A 220 -22.02 24.14 28.38
N THR A 221 -21.99 22.81 28.22
CA THR A 221 -21.75 21.88 29.34
C THR A 221 -20.33 22.01 29.91
N THR A 222 -19.33 22.27 29.06
CA THR A 222 -17.93 22.41 29.50
C THR A 222 -17.65 23.84 29.96
N LYS A 223 -17.23 24.02 31.21
CA LYS A 223 -16.83 25.33 31.77
C LYS A 223 -15.57 25.84 31.07
N VAL A 224 -15.64 27.00 30.43
CA VAL A 224 -14.51 27.69 29.79
C VAL A 224 -14.03 28.83 30.68
N LEU A 225 -12.73 28.90 30.97
CA LEU A 225 -12.14 29.95 31.81
C LEU A 225 -11.81 31.23 31.02
N SER A 226 -11.26 31.08 29.82
CA SER A 226 -10.90 32.18 28.93
C SER A 226 -11.00 31.71 27.48
N THR A 227 -11.38 32.60 26.58
CA THR A 227 -11.46 32.34 25.13
C THR A 227 -10.71 33.43 24.39
N GLN A 228 -9.79 33.04 23.50
CA GLN A 228 -9.12 33.95 22.57
C GLN A 228 -9.42 33.52 21.15
N VAL A 229 -9.87 34.47 20.32
CA VAL A 229 -10.16 34.24 18.90
C VAL A 229 -9.04 34.88 18.08
N ILE A 230 -8.31 34.06 17.33
CA ILE A 230 -7.23 34.52 16.44
C ILE A 230 -7.74 34.41 14.99
N PRO A 231 -8.12 35.53 14.34
CA PRO A 231 -8.51 35.50 12.94
C PRO A 231 -7.29 35.17 12.06
N ILE A 232 -7.42 34.15 11.21
CA ILE A 232 -6.37 33.78 10.24
C ILE A 232 -6.62 34.58 8.96
N GLU A 233 -5.82 35.61 8.72
CA GLU A 233 -5.82 36.32 7.43
C GLU A 233 -5.17 35.45 6.35
N LYS A 234 -5.93 35.11 5.30
CA LYS A 234 -5.35 34.57 4.07
C LYS A 234 -4.64 35.73 3.36
N LYS A 235 -3.31 35.76 3.37
CA LYS A 235 -2.57 36.66 2.47
C LYS A 235 -3.06 36.42 1.04
N PRO A 236 -3.40 37.46 0.26
CA PRO A 236 -3.62 37.30 -1.17
C PRO A 236 -2.37 36.62 -1.72
N SER A 237 -2.52 35.52 -2.45
CA SER A 237 -1.40 34.92 -3.15
C SER A 237 -0.85 35.97 -4.11
N GLU A 238 0.27 36.59 -3.78
CA GLU A 238 1.06 37.33 -4.75
C GLU A 238 1.41 36.34 -5.86
N GLY A 239 0.66 36.41 -6.96
CA GLY A 239 0.96 35.70 -8.17
C GLY A 239 2.32 36.19 -8.65
N LYS A 240 3.40 35.49 -8.26
CA LYS A 240 4.62 35.48 -9.04
C LYS A 240 4.25 34.85 -10.38
N LYS A 241 3.76 35.68 -11.31
CA LYS A 241 3.87 35.43 -12.74
C LYS A 241 5.35 35.17 -12.98
N ARG A 242 5.76 33.90 -13.02
CA ARG A 242 7.01 33.53 -13.69
C ARG A 242 6.80 34.00 -15.12
N LYS A 243 7.45 35.11 -15.48
CA LYS A 243 7.62 35.51 -16.88
C LYS A 243 8.45 34.41 -17.53
N HIS A 244 7.79 33.37 -18.04
CA HIS A 244 8.30 32.67 -19.20
C HIS A 244 7.62 33.34 -20.38
N GLY A 245 8.40 34.12 -21.13
CA GLY A 245 7.94 34.73 -22.35
C GLY A 245 7.66 33.64 -23.36
N ILE A 246 6.37 33.35 -23.56
CA ILE A 246 5.83 32.84 -24.81
C ILE A 246 4.54 33.63 -24.98
N ASP A 247 4.56 34.55 -25.95
CA ASP A 247 3.40 35.28 -26.40
C ASP A 247 2.42 34.28 -27.04
N ASP A 248 1.22 34.14 -26.47
CA ASP A 248 0.08 33.50 -27.13
C ASP A 248 -1.13 34.42 -27.00
N SER A 249 -1.12 35.47 -27.83
CA SER A 249 -2.34 36.12 -28.29
C SER A 249 -3.10 35.14 -29.19
N GLY A 250 -4.14 34.48 -28.66
CA GLY A 250 -4.99 33.62 -29.46
C GLY A 250 -6.15 33.04 -28.67
N ASP A 251 -7.33 33.66 -28.80
CA ASP A 251 -8.60 33.17 -28.28
C ASP A 251 -8.95 31.81 -28.95
N GLY A 252 -8.73 30.71 -28.23
CA GLY A 252 -8.90 29.36 -28.76
C GLY A 252 -10.36 28.85 -28.67
N PRO A 253 -10.85 28.02 -29.62
CA PRO A 253 -12.28 27.76 -29.85
C PRO A 253 -13.01 26.95 -28.76
N ARG A 254 -12.31 26.47 -27.72
CA ARG A 254 -12.88 25.57 -26.71
C ARG A 254 -13.72 26.28 -25.64
N SER A 255 -13.60 27.60 -25.49
CA SER A 255 -14.38 28.36 -24.49
C SER A 255 -15.83 28.62 -24.91
N LYS A 256 -16.14 28.56 -26.22
CA LYS A 256 -17.50 28.82 -26.74
C LYS A 256 -18.43 27.61 -26.68
N MET A 257 -17.92 26.38 -26.65
CA MET A 257 -18.73 25.16 -26.64
C MET A 257 -19.38 24.84 -25.28
N LEU A 258 -18.81 25.33 -24.18
CA LEU A 258 -19.30 25.04 -22.83
C LEU A 258 -20.42 25.97 -22.36
N LYS A 259 -20.68 27.08 -23.08
CA LYS A 259 -21.75 28.03 -22.74
C LYS A 259 -23.10 27.72 -23.41
N SER A 260 -23.16 26.75 -24.31
CA SER A 260 -24.40 26.39 -25.04
C SER A 260 -25.11 25.14 -24.49
N ILE A 261 -24.63 24.54 -23.40
CA ILE A 261 -25.15 23.28 -22.85
C ILE A 261 -25.88 23.48 -21.50
N GLN A 262 -26.02 24.72 -21.04
CA GLN A 262 -26.76 25.06 -19.81
C GLN A 262 -27.84 26.12 -20.04
N SER A 263 -28.55 26.03 -21.17
CA SER A 263 -29.85 26.69 -21.38
C SER A 263 -30.97 25.66 -21.28
#